data_AF-A0A0F7HJQ6-F1
#
_entry.id   AF-A0A0F7HJQ6-F1
#
_cell.length_a   1.000
_cell.length_b   1.000
_cell.length_c   1.000
_cell.angle_alpha   90.00
_cell.angle_beta   90.00
_cell.angle_gamma   90.00
#
_symmetry.space_group_name_H-M   'P 1'
#
loop_
_entity.id
_entity.type
_entity.pdbx_description
1 polymer ?
#
loop_
_entity_poly.entity_id
_entity_poly.type
_entity_poly.pdbx_seq_one_letter_code
_entity_poly.pdbx_strand_id
1 'polypeptide(L)'
;MNNLTSRQVKQLKSKAHHLNPIFQVGKNGVNDNFTEQISDVLEKRELIKISILQNCLEDKDDIAKQISDATESHVVTIIGNTIILYKESENSRKIELS
;
A
#
# COMPACT_ATOMS: atom_id res chain seq x y z
N MET A 1 -3.03 9.69 12.27
CA MET A 1 -2.74 9.74 10.82
C MET A 1 -3.71 10.70 10.15
N ASN A 2 -3.21 11.68 9.40
CA ASN A 2 -4.06 12.60 8.62
C ASN A 2 -4.66 11.85 7.42
N ASN A 3 -5.96 11.93 7.21
CA ASN A 3 -6.60 11.25 6.09
C ASN A 3 -6.29 11.92 4.74
N LEU A 4 -6.10 11.11 3.69
CA LEU A 4 -5.94 11.57 2.31
C LEU A 4 -7.24 12.23 1.81
N THR A 5 -7.13 13.39 1.17
CA THR A 5 -8.28 14.03 0.52
C THR A 5 -8.65 13.30 -0.77
N SER A 6 -9.90 13.47 -1.24
CA SER A 6 -10.36 12.89 -2.51
C SER A 6 -9.49 13.26 -3.71
N ARG A 7 -8.93 14.48 -3.71
CA ARG A 7 -8.00 14.96 -4.75
C ARG A 7 -6.69 14.19 -4.71
N GLN A 8 -6.11 14.04 -3.51
CA GLN A 8 -4.86 13.29 -3.31
C GLN A 8 -5.04 11.81 -3.67
N VAL A 9 -6.15 11.19 -3.27
CA VAL A 9 -6.49 9.81 -3.66
C VAL A 9 -6.53 9.67 -5.18
N LYS A 10 -7.17 10.61 -5.90
CA LYS A 10 -7.22 10.57 -7.36
C LYS A 10 -5.82 10.68 -8.00
N GLN A 11 -4.97 11.57 -7.48
CA GLN A 11 -3.59 11.71 -7.95
C GLN A 11 -2.77 10.45 -7.72
N LEU A 12 -2.84 9.87 -6.52
CA LEU A 12 -2.14 8.63 -6.17
C LEU A 12 -2.63 7.45 -6.99
N LYS A 13 -3.95 7.33 -7.25
CA LYS A 13 -4.50 6.33 -8.17
C LYS A 13 -3.92 6.45 -9.58
N SER A 14 -3.84 7.68 -10.11
CA SER A 14 -3.26 7.91 -11.44
C SER A 14 -1.78 7.54 -11.50
N LYS A 15 -0.99 7.91 -10.49
CA LYS A 15 0.43 7.49 -10.39
C LYS A 15 0.57 5.98 -10.26
N ALA A 16 -0.26 5.36 -9.42
CA ALA A 16 -0.25 3.92 -9.18
C ALA A 16 -0.62 3.13 -10.43
N HIS A 17 -1.47 3.66 -11.32
CA HIS A 17 -1.90 2.96 -12.54
C HIS A 17 -0.73 2.37 -13.33
N HIS A 18 0.38 3.09 -13.46
CA HIS A 18 1.58 2.69 -14.20
C HIS A 18 2.52 1.76 -13.42
N LEU A 19 2.25 1.48 -12.15
CA LEU A 19 3.07 0.61 -11.31
C LEU A 19 2.60 -0.84 -11.45
N ASN A 20 3.56 -1.77 -11.38
CA ASN A 20 3.26 -3.18 -11.17
C ASN A 20 3.26 -3.48 -9.66
N PRO A 21 2.45 -4.44 -9.20
CA PRO A 21 2.60 -4.99 -7.85
C PRO A 21 4.01 -5.54 -7.65
N ILE A 22 4.64 -5.17 -6.55
CA ILE A 22 5.99 -5.61 -6.19
C ILE A 22 5.99 -6.54 -4.98
N PHE A 23 4.84 -6.66 -4.30
CA PHE A 23 4.58 -7.61 -3.24
C PHE A 23 3.33 -8.44 -3.55
N GLN A 24 3.27 -9.61 -2.93
CA GLN A 24 2.12 -10.51 -3.03
C GLN A 24 1.81 -11.14 -1.66
N VAL A 25 0.56 -11.01 -1.23
CA VAL A 25 0.03 -11.72 -0.05
C VAL A 25 -0.42 -13.10 -0.48
N GLY A 26 0.16 -14.12 0.15
CA GLY A 26 -0.12 -15.53 -0.11
C GLY A 26 -1.15 -16.13 0.85
N LYS A 27 -1.16 -17.47 0.93
CA LYS A 27 -2.06 -18.23 1.82
C LYS A 27 -1.80 -17.97 3.31
N ASN A 28 -0.57 -17.62 3.66
CA ASN A 28 -0.16 -17.39 5.04
C ASN A 28 -0.49 -15.98 5.54
N GLY A 29 -1.19 -15.17 4.73
CA GLY A 29 -1.58 -13.82 5.09
C GLY A 29 -0.40 -12.87 5.29
N VAL A 30 -0.60 -11.88 6.15
CA VAL A 30 0.37 -10.85 6.55
C VAL A 30 1.19 -11.37 7.74
N ASN A 31 2.50 -11.09 7.76
CA ASN A 31 3.39 -11.37 8.90
C ASN A 31 4.41 -10.24 9.07
N ASP A 32 5.13 -10.27 10.20
CA ASP A 32 6.05 -9.19 10.59
C ASP A 32 7.16 -8.95 9.58
N ASN A 33 7.80 -10.01 9.07
CA ASN A 33 8.85 -9.86 8.04
C ASN A 33 8.29 -9.24 6.73
N PHE A 34 7.04 -9.53 6.40
CA PHE A 34 6.38 -8.94 5.23
C PHE A 34 6.10 -7.45 5.42
N THR A 35 5.60 -7.05 6.58
CA THR A 35 5.31 -5.64 6.89
C THR A 35 6.58 -4.81 7.03
N GLU A 36 7.65 -5.36 7.62
CA GLU A 36 8.98 -4.73 7.68
C GLU A 36 9.52 -4.41 6.27
N GLN A 37 9.51 -5.40 5.37
CA GLN A 37 9.95 -5.19 3.99
C GLN A 37 9.10 -4.16 3.24
N ILE A 38 7.78 -4.15 3.48
CA ILE A 38 6.90 -3.15 2.90
C ILE A 38 7.25 -1.75 3.41
N SER A 39 7.51 -1.60 4.71
CA SER A 39 7.91 -0.32 5.32
C SER A 39 9.17 0.24 4.66
N ASP A 40 10.21 -0.58 4.51
CA ASP A 40 11.47 -0.19 3.87
C ASP A 40 11.31 0.24 2.41
N VAL A 41 10.40 -0.43 1.69
CA VAL A 41 10.15 -0.12 0.28
C VAL A 41 9.25 1.12 0.15
N LEU A 42 8.27 1.29 1.04
CA LEU A 42 7.45 2.49 1.13
C LEU A 42 8.30 3.72 1.38
N GLU A 43 9.28 3.66 2.28
CA GLU A 43 10.18 4.78 2.54
C GLU A 43 10.97 5.21 1.29
N LYS A 44 11.28 4.26 0.38
CA LYS A 44 12.05 4.56 -0.84
C LYS A 44 11.19 4.97 -2.03
N ARG A 45 9.96 4.47 -2.12
CA ARG A 45 9.08 4.60 -3.30
C ARG A 45 7.84 5.44 -3.06
N GLU A 46 7.47 5.62 -1.80
CA GLU A 46 6.28 6.31 -1.27
C GLU A 46 4.93 5.71 -1.70
N LEU A 47 4.85 5.08 -2.87
CA LEU A 47 3.64 4.51 -3.44
C LEU A 47 3.94 3.13 -4.00
N ILE A 48 3.19 2.13 -3.55
CA ILE A 48 3.38 0.73 -3.98
C ILE A 48 2.05 0.05 -4.27
N LYS A 49 2.13 -1.06 -5.00
CA LYS A 49 1.04 -2.01 -5.21
C LYS A 49 1.39 -3.36 -4.59
N ILE A 50 0.40 -3.96 -3.93
CA ILE A 50 0.48 -5.29 -3.32
C ILE A 50 -0.65 -6.12 -3.91
N SER A 51 -0.32 -7.26 -4.50
CA SER A 51 -1.34 -8.21 -4.99
C SER A 51 -1.73 -9.21 -3.91
N ILE A 52 -2.95 -9.73 -3.96
CA ILE A 52 -3.45 -10.78 -3.06
C ILE A 52 -3.76 -12.01 -3.92
N LEU A 53 -3.27 -13.19 -3.53
CA LEU A 53 -3.65 -14.43 -4.20
C LEU A 53 -5.14 -14.71 -4.02
N GLN A 54 -5.78 -15.23 -5.07
CA GLN A 54 -7.23 -15.55 -5.05
C GLN A 54 -7.62 -16.58 -4.00
N ASN A 55 -6.67 -17.39 -3.53
CA ASN A 55 -6.89 -18.40 -2.50
C ASN A 55 -6.53 -17.91 -1.09
N CYS A 56 -6.26 -16.61 -0.92
CA CYS A 56 -6.18 -16.02 0.39
C CYS A 56 -7.58 -16.06 1.02
N LEU A 57 -7.67 -16.59 2.24
CA LEU A 57 -8.95 -16.74 2.96
C LEU A 57 -9.34 -15.47 3.72
N GLU A 58 -8.37 -14.57 3.91
CA GLU A 58 -8.54 -13.33 4.64
C GLU A 58 -9.14 -12.25 3.74
N ASP A 59 -9.98 -11.40 4.34
CA ASP A 59 -10.61 -10.31 3.59
C ASP A 59 -9.57 -9.27 3.16
N LYS A 60 -9.69 -8.77 1.94
CA LYS A 60 -8.73 -7.81 1.36
C LYS A 60 -8.69 -6.50 2.14
N ASP A 61 -9.81 -6.07 2.71
CA ASP A 61 -9.90 -4.85 3.50
C ASP A 61 -9.22 -5.04 4.86
N ASP A 62 -9.32 -6.24 5.45
CA ASP A 62 -8.58 -6.60 6.67
C ASP A 62 -7.08 -6.69 6.42
N ILE A 63 -6.65 -7.34 5.32
CA ILE A 63 -5.23 -7.38 4.90
C ILE A 63 -4.69 -5.97 4.71
N ALA A 64 -5.42 -5.12 3.98
CA ALA A 64 -5.00 -3.75 3.71
C ALA A 64 -4.82 -2.96 5.01
N LYS A 65 -5.76 -3.12 5.95
CA LYS A 65 -5.71 -2.47 7.26
C LYS A 65 -4.53 -2.96 8.09
N GLN A 66 -4.28 -4.27 8.16
CA GLN A 66 -3.13 -4.82 8.89
C GLN A 66 -1.81 -4.27 8.38
N ILE A 67 -1.64 -4.24 7.05
CA ILE A 67 -0.42 -3.70 6.45
C ILE A 67 -0.34 -2.20 6.70
N SER A 68 -1.42 -1.45 6.54
CA SER A 68 -1.40 0.00 6.74
C SER A 68 -1.07 0.38 8.19
N ASP A 69 -1.65 -0.33 9.15
CA ASP A 69 -1.43 -0.09 10.57
C ASP A 69 0.03 -0.44 10.95
N ALA A 70 0.53 -1.59 10.50
CA ALA A 70 1.91 -2.02 10.79
C ALA A 70 3.00 -1.15 10.14
N THR A 71 2.68 -0.50 9.02
CA THR A 71 3.65 0.31 8.26
C THR A 71 3.45 1.81 8.45
N GLU A 72 2.43 2.21 9.21
CA GLU A 72 1.97 3.60 9.37
C GLU A 72 1.75 4.28 8.00
N SER A 73 1.11 3.55 7.10
CA SER A 73 0.83 3.99 5.73
C SER A 73 -0.66 4.17 5.49
N HIS A 74 -1.02 4.77 4.35
CA HIS A 74 -2.38 5.01 3.94
C HIS A 74 -2.82 4.01 2.87
N VAL A 75 -3.95 3.35 3.12
CA VAL A 75 -4.69 2.65 2.06
C VAL A 75 -5.29 3.69 1.12
N VAL A 76 -4.74 3.80 -0.09
CA VAL A 76 -5.26 4.70 -1.12
C VAL A 76 -6.55 4.14 -1.71
N THR A 77 -6.55 2.85 -2.03
CA THR A 77 -7.69 2.11 -2.56
C THR A 77 -7.34 0.62 -2.68
N ILE A 78 -8.37 -0.20 -2.81
CA ILE A 78 -8.25 -1.60 -3.26
C ILE A 78 -8.93 -1.72 -4.63
N ILE A 79 -8.27 -2.35 -5.60
CA ILE A 79 -8.79 -2.58 -6.95
C ILE A 79 -8.65 -4.07 -7.26
N GLY A 80 -9.78 -4.78 -7.35
CA GLY A 80 -9.78 -6.24 -7.46
C GLY A 80 -9.02 -6.85 -6.27
N ASN A 81 -7.96 -7.61 -6.57
CA ASN A 81 -7.05 -8.19 -5.58
C ASN A 81 -5.74 -7.40 -5.45
N THR A 82 -5.73 -6.10 -5.74
CA THR A 82 -4.54 -5.25 -5.58
C THR A 82 -4.82 -4.12 -4.60
N ILE A 83 -4.01 -4.04 -3.56
CA ILE A 83 -3.98 -2.94 -2.60
C ILE A 83 -2.98 -1.89 -3.09
N ILE A 84 -3.36 -0.62 -3.01
CA ILE A 84 -2.47 0.52 -3.25
C ILE A 84 -2.22 1.21 -1.91
N LEU A 85 -0.94 1.26 -1.51
CA LEU A 85 -0.51 1.91 -0.27
C LEU A 85 0.37 3.12 -0.57
N TYR A 86 0.23 4.15 0.26
CA TYR A 86 1.04 5.36 0.22
C TYR A 86 1.59 5.70 1.61
N LYS A 87 2.88 6.02 1.69
CA LYS A 87 3.51 6.63 2.87
C LYS A 87 4.40 7.76 2.40
N GLU A 88 4.26 8.93 2.99
CA GLU A 88 5.19 10.03 2.74
C GLU A 88 6.56 9.65 3.30
N SER A 89 7.62 9.77 2.49
CA SER A 89 8.97 9.46 2.93
C SER A 89 9.49 10.57 3.84
N GLU A 90 10.12 10.19 4.95
CA GLU A 90 10.78 11.13 5.84
C GLU A 90 12.13 11.61 5.27
N ASN A 91 12.81 10.75 4.52
CA ASN A 91 14.19 10.99 4.08
C ASN A 91 14.30 11.44 2.61
N SER A 92 13.32 11.11 1.78
CA SER A 92 13.40 11.28 0.32
C SER A 92 12.01 11.47 -0.30
N ARG A 93 11.37 12.61 0.01
CA ARG A 93 10.08 12.98 -0.57
C ARG A 93 10.15 13.08 -2.11
N LYS A 94 9.36 12.30 -2.83
CA LYS A 94 9.29 12.25 -4.31
C LYS A 94 7.90 12.59 -4.85
N ILE A 95 6.86 12.37 -4.06
CA ILE A 95 5.47 12.61 -4.44
C ILE A 95 4.99 13.88 -3.73
N GLU A 96 4.79 14.91 -4.53
CA GLU A 96 4.07 16.10 -4.10
C GLU A 96 2.57 15.87 -4.27
N LEU A 97 1.84 16.06 -3.17
CA LEU A 97 0.38 15.97 -3.09
C LEU A 97 -0.20 17.38 -3.08
N SER A 98 -1.17 17.66 -3.95
CA SER A 98 -1.80 18.98 -4.11
C SER A 98 -3.32 18.93 -3.99
#